data_AF-A0A933LLB7-F1
#
_entry.id   AF-A0A933LLB7-F1
#
_cell.length_a   1.000
_cell.length_b   1.000
_cell.length_c   1.000
_cell.angle_alpha   90.00
_cell.angle_beta   90.00
_cell.angle_gamma   90.00
#
_symmetry.space_group_name_H-M   'P 1'
#
loop_
_entity.id
_entity.type
_entity.pdbx_description
1 polymer ?
#
loop_
_entity_poly.entity_id
_entity_poly.type
_entity_poly.pdbx_seq_one_letter_code
_entity_poly.pdbx_strand_id
1 'polypeptide(L)'
;MGRERWSSGLGFVVFAFGVDPASGVQLAFVTLPRIFQEMNFGFVLGAAFFLLLFPAALTSAVSILEVPVSTLMDVCGLGRKRAAWMATLAIMLAGLPSALSYTALRVELFGVPLLDLKDFVFGTIGMVVAGLVVSVCAGWFVEPRMILEEIGGGRRWQRLFMLIVRVFIPVVLFANLAARVLGGG
;
A
#
# COMPACT_ATOMS: atom_id res chain seq x y z
N MET A 1 -14.91 -0.95 -38.56
CA MET A 1 -13.70 -0.11 -38.44
C MET A 1 -13.60 0.37 -36.99
N GLY A 2 -12.65 -0.18 -36.22
CA GLY A 2 -12.04 0.50 -35.05
C GLY A 2 -12.77 0.54 -33.70
N ARG A 3 -13.01 -0.61 -33.03
CA ARG A 3 -13.31 -0.58 -31.57
C ARG A 3 -12.89 -1.80 -30.72
N GLU A 4 -12.01 -2.68 -31.21
CA GLU A 4 -11.67 -3.93 -30.48
C GLU A 4 -10.17 -4.16 -30.26
N ARG A 5 -9.34 -3.10 -30.29
CA ARG A 5 -7.87 -3.24 -30.17
C ARG A 5 -7.26 -2.61 -28.91
N TRP A 6 -8.09 -2.17 -27.96
CA TRP A 6 -7.63 -1.42 -26.77
C TRP A 6 -7.79 -2.17 -25.43
N SER A 7 -8.34 -3.38 -25.40
CA SER A 7 -8.49 -4.17 -24.15
C SER A 7 -7.51 -5.34 -23.99
N SER A 8 -6.76 -5.73 -25.03
CA SER A 8 -6.06 -7.02 -25.05
C SER A 8 -4.54 -6.97 -24.77
N GLY A 9 -3.94 -5.79 -24.53
CA GLY A 9 -2.47 -5.66 -24.53
C GLY A 9 -1.77 -5.81 -23.19
N LEU A 10 -2.34 -5.29 -22.09
CA LEU A 10 -1.60 -5.12 -20.83
C LEU A 10 -2.29 -5.77 -19.62
N GLY A 11 -3.63 -5.77 -19.56
CA GLY A 11 -4.38 -6.51 -18.54
C GLY A 11 -4.47 -8.01 -18.81
N PHE A 12 -4.39 -8.42 -20.09
CA PHE A 12 -4.53 -9.82 -20.50
C PHE A 12 -3.28 -10.66 -20.18
N VAL A 13 -2.11 -10.04 -20.10
CA VAL A 13 -0.85 -10.77 -19.90
C VAL A 13 -0.81 -11.45 -18.52
N VAL A 14 -1.25 -10.78 -17.45
CA VAL A 14 -1.28 -11.39 -16.11
C VAL A 14 -2.32 -12.51 -16.02
N PHE A 15 -3.46 -12.40 -16.71
CA PHE A 15 -4.51 -13.42 -16.73
C PHE A 15 -4.26 -14.57 -17.72
N ALA A 16 -3.53 -14.33 -18.82
CA ALA A 16 -3.25 -15.30 -19.88
C ALA A 16 -2.18 -16.32 -19.49
N PHE A 17 -1.27 -15.96 -18.57
CA PHE A 17 -0.21 -16.85 -18.11
C PHE A 17 -0.60 -17.67 -16.85
N GLY A 18 -1.85 -17.59 -16.38
CA GLY A 18 -2.35 -18.40 -15.26
C GLY A 18 -1.64 -18.11 -13.93
N VAL A 19 -1.11 -16.90 -13.78
CA VAL A 19 -0.33 -16.52 -12.60
C VAL A 19 -1.27 -16.00 -11.53
N ASP A 20 -1.09 -16.48 -10.30
CA ASP A 20 -1.84 -15.97 -9.16
C ASP A 20 -1.46 -14.49 -8.91
N PRO A 21 -2.36 -13.52 -9.16
CA PRO A 21 -2.10 -12.11 -8.91
C PRO A 21 -1.90 -11.80 -7.42
N ALA A 22 -2.20 -12.74 -6.52
CA ALA A 22 -1.96 -12.60 -5.08
C ALA A 22 -0.49 -12.83 -4.67
N SER A 23 0.41 -13.15 -5.59
CA SER A 23 1.82 -13.47 -5.29
C SER A 23 2.74 -12.26 -4.98
N GLY A 24 2.17 -11.06 -4.82
CA GLY A 24 2.84 -9.87 -4.27
C GLY A 24 4.18 -9.56 -4.93
N VAL A 25 5.27 -9.63 -4.15
CA VAL A 25 6.64 -9.34 -4.60
C VAL A 25 7.13 -10.32 -5.67
N GLN A 26 6.71 -11.58 -5.62
CA GLN A 26 7.11 -12.59 -6.61
C GLN A 26 6.52 -12.28 -8.01
N LEU A 27 5.34 -11.66 -8.06
CA LEU A 27 4.74 -11.24 -9.33
C LEU A 27 5.65 -10.24 -10.07
N ALA A 28 6.10 -9.21 -9.36
CA ALA A 28 6.88 -8.13 -9.94
C ALA A 28 8.29 -8.56 -10.39
N PHE A 29 8.94 -9.46 -9.64
CA PHE A 29 10.36 -9.78 -9.84
C PHE A 29 10.64 -11.18 -10.39
N VAL A 30 9.67 -12.09 -10.39
CA VAL A 30 9.82 -13.43 -10.99
C VAL A 30 8.94 -13.57 -12.21
N THR A 31 7.66 -13.19 -12.09
CA THR A 31 6.70 -13.42 -13.15
C THR A 31 6.84 -12.43 -14.29
N LEU A 32 6.88 -11.11 -14.02
CA LEU A 32 7.00 -10.10 -15.07
C LEU A 32 8.26 -10.27 -15.92
N PRO A 33 9.45 -10.54 -15.36
CA PRO A 33 10.64 -10.82 -16.18
C PRO A 33 10.49 -12.06 -17.08
N ARG A 34 9.86 -13.14 -16.58
CA ARG A 34 9.58 -14.34 -17.40
C ARG A 34 8.66 -14.02 -18.57
N ILE A 35 7.61 -13.25 -18.33
CA ILE A 35 6.70 -12.77 -19.38
C ILE A 35 7.47 -11.99 -20.45
N PHE A 36 8.37 -11.09 -20.04
CA PHE A 36 9.18 -10.33 -20.99
C PHE A 36 10.16 -11.21 -21.78
N GLN A 37 10.57 -12.37 -21.28
CA GLN A 37 11.42 -13.29 -22.05
C GLN A 37 10.68 -13.97 -23.20
N GLU A 38 9.39 -14.27 -23.01
CA GLU A 38 8.54 -14.91 -24.03
C GLU A 38 8.06 -13.92 -25.12
N MET A 39 8.21 -12.61 -24.89
CA MET A 39 7.80 -11.56 -25.82
C MET A 39 8.91 -11.20 -26.82
N ASN A 40 8.57 -11.09 -28.11
CA ASN A 40 9.47 -10.51 -29.09
C ASN A 40 9.74 -9.02 -28.73
N PHE A 41 11.01 -8.61 -28.68
CA PHE A 41 11.48 -7.32 -28.10
C PHE A 41 11.29 -7.12 -26.59
N GLY A 42 11.02 -8.18 -25.82
CA GLY A 42 10.71 -8.03 -24.40
C GLY A 42 11.86 -7.52 -23.52
N PHE A 43 13.12 -7.62 -23.96
CA PHE A 43 14.24 -6.94 -23.30
C PHE A 43 14.06 -5.40 -23.26
N VAL A 44 13.64 -4.80 -24.37
CA VAL A 44 13.43 -3.35 -24.47
C VAL A 44 12.24 -2.93 -23.61
N LEU A 45 11.16 -3.71 -23.63
CA LEU A 45 9.98 -3.47 -22.81
C LEU A 45 10.27 -3.63 -21.32
N GLY A 46 11.00 -4.66 -20.92
CA GLY A 46 11.42 -4.89 -19.54
C GLY A 46 12.32 -3.77 -19.03
N ALA A 47 13.30 -3.34 -19.82
CA ALA A 47 14.17 -2.20 -19.48
C ALA A 47 13.36 -0.91 -19.29
N ALA A 48 12.44 -0.60 -20.21
CA ALA A 48 11.56 0.56 -20.08
C ALA A 48 10.65 0.47 -18.85
N PHE A 49 10.08 -0.71 -18.56
CA PHE A 49 9.24 -0.94 -17.40
C PHE A 49 9.99 -0.67 -16.08
N PHE A 50 11.17 -1.28 -15.88
CA PHE A 50 11.94 -1.08 -14.65
C PHE A 50 12.51 0.35 -14.54
N LEU A 51 12.85 0.97 -15.67
CA LEU A 51 13.29 2.36 -15.71
C LEU A 51 12.19 3.34 -15.27
N LEU A 52 10.94 3.06 -15.62
CA LEU A 52 9.77 3.85 -15.15
C LEU A 52 9.36 3.49 -13.71
N LEU A 53 9.49 2.21 -13.33
CA LEU A 53 9.18 1.73 -11.99
C LEU A 53 10.11 2.33 -10.93
N PHE A 54 11.39 2.51 -11.24
CA PHE A 54 12.38 3.03 -10.30
C PHE A 54 12.07 4.43 -9.74
N PRO A 55 11.87 5.50 -10.55
CA PRO A 55 11.52 6.81 -10.02
C PRO A 55 10.13 6.82 -9.36
N ALA A 56 9.18 6.00 -9.82
CA ALA A 56 7.87 5.88 -9.20
C ALA A 56 7.95 5.26 -7.78
N ALA A 57 8.81 4.25 -7.60
CA ALA A 57 9.08 3.67 -6.29
C ALA A 57 9.84 4.66 -5.39
N LEU A 58 10.80 5.40 -5.94
CA LEU A 58 11.58 6.38 -5.20
C LEU A 58 10.71 7.53 -4.65
N THR A 59 9.81 8.09 -5.46
CA THR A 59 8.92 9.17 -4.99
C THR A 59 7.95 8.69 -3.91
N SER A 60 7.42 7.47 -4.06
CA SER A 60 6.57 6.83 -3.04
C SER A 60 7.32 6.61 -1.73
N ALA A 61 8.56 6.12 -1.80
CA ALA A 61 9.41 5.91 -0.63
C ALA A 61 9.71 7.23 0.11
N VAL A 62 9.98 8.32 -0.62
CA VAL A 62 10.19 9.65 -0.02
C VAL A 62 8.93 10.15 0.69
N SER A 63 7.75 9.99 0.08
CA SER A 63 6.48 10.39 0.70
C SER A 63 6.18 9.64 2.00
N ILE A 64 6.49 8.34 2.05
CA ILE A 64 6.28 7.51 3.25
C ILE A 64 7.31 7.85 4.33
N LEU A 65 8.56 8.16 3.96
CA LEU A 65 9.62 8.54 4.89
C LEU A 65 9.35 9.90 5.56
N GLU A 66 8.65 10.82 4.89
CA GLU A 66 8.40 12.16 5.44
C GLU A 66 7.53 12.11 6.71
N VAL A 67 6.62 11.14 6.83
CA VAL A 67 5.73 10.99 7.99
C VAL A 67 6.48 10.74 9.31
N PRO A 68 7.38 9.74 9.43
CA PRO A 68 8.17 9.57 10.64
C PRO A 68 9.18 10.72 10.83
N VAL A 69 9.67 11.35 9.76
CA VAL A 69 10.59 12.49 9.86
C VAL A 69 9.89 13.70 10.49
N SER A 70 8.71 14.07 10.02
CA SER A 70 7.93 15.18 10.62
C SER A 70 7.56 14.86 12.07
N THR A 71 7.15 13.62 12.35
CA THR A 71 6.82 13.19 13.72
C THR A 71 8.03 13.31 14.66
N LEU A 72 9.22 12.91 14.23
CA LEU A 72 10.46 13.07 15.01
C LEU A 72 10.86 14.54 15.18
N MET A 73 10.60 15.39 14.20
CA MET A 73 10.83 16.83 14.32
C MET A 73 9.88 17.46 15.34
N ASP A 74 8.58 17.11 15.29
CA ASP A 74 7.54 17.71 16.14
C ASP A 74 7.64 17.22 17.59
N VAL A 75 7.90 15.92 17.80
CA VAL A 75 7.94 15.31 19.14
C VAL A 75 9.30 15.46 19.81
N CYS A 76 10.40 15.30 19.06
CA CYS A 76 11.75 15.31 19.63
C CYS A 76 12.52 16.62 19.37
N GLY A 77 11.96 17.59 18.65
CA GLY A 77 12.60 18.86 18.33
C GLY A 77 13.86 18.73 17.48
N LEU A 78 14.02 17.62 16.76
CA LEU A 78 15.21 17.32 15.95
C LEU A 78 15.25 18.21 14.70
N GLY A 79 16.46 18.62 14.29
CA GLY A 79 16.65 19.25 12.99
C GLY A 79 16.39 18.26 11.84
N ARG A 80 15.77 18.73 10.74
CA ARG A 80 15.35 17.92 9.58
C ARG A 80 16.39 16.90 9.12
N LYS A 81 17.66 17.31 8.97
CA LYS A 81 18.74 16.40 8.52
C LYS A 81 18.96 15.23 9.48
N ARG A 82 18.91 15.47 10.79
CA ARG A 82 19.10 14.42 11.81
C ARG A 82 17.91 13.47 11.85
N ALA A 83 16.69 14.02 11.84
CA ALA A 83 15.46 13.23 11.80
C ALA A 83 15.40 12.31 10.57
N ALA A 84 15.74 12.83 9.38
CA ALA A 84 15.79 12.05 8.14
C ALA A 84 16.81 10.90 8.17
N TRP A 85 18.02 11.15 8.68
CA TRP A 85 19.04 10.10 8.81
C TRP A 85 18.63 9.02 9.83
N MET A 86 18.07 9.42 10.97
CA MET A 86 17.61 8.48 11.99
C MET A 86 16.45 7.62 11.48
N ALA A 87 15.44 8.22 10.84
CA ALA A 87 14.32 7.49 10.26
C ALA A 87 14.79 6.51 9.16
N THR A 88 15.65 6.97 8.25
CA THR A 88 16.21 6.11 7.19
C THR A 88 16.98 4.93 7.78
N LEU A 89 17.84 5.16 8.77
CA LEU A 89 18.63 4.10 9.38
C LEU A 89 17.73 3.08 10.10
N ALA A 90 16.73 3.56 10.86
CA ALA A 90 15.78 2.69 11.55
C ALA A 90 14.97 1.83 10.58
N ILE A 91 14.46 2.42 9.50
CA ILE A 91 13.72 1.70 8.45
C ILE A 91 14.62 0.70 7.73
N MET A 92 15.87 1.08 7.42
CA MET A 92 16.82 0.18 6.77
C MET A 92 17.11 -1.03 7.65
N LEU A 93 17.36 -0.83 8.95
CA LEU A 93 17.58 -1.92 9.90
C LEU A 93 16.34 -2.83 10.04
N ALA A 94 15.13 -2.26 10.06
CA ALA A 94 13.89 -3.03 10.13
C ALA A 94 13.55 -3.76 8.81
N GLY A 95 13.98 -3.21 7.67
CA GLY A 95 13.74 -3.71 6.32
C GLY A 95 14.75 -4.75 5.85
N LEU A 96 16.00 -4.70 6.31
CA LEU A 96 17.04 -5.70 6.04
C LEU A 96 16.57 -7.14 6.24
N PRO A 97 16.01 -7.53 7.41
CA PRO A 97 15.55 -8.90 7.61
C PRO A 97 14.36 -9.26 6.70
N SER A 98 13.53 -8.29 6.30
CA SER A 98 12.46 -8.52 5.31
C SER A 98 13.01 -8.79 3.91
N ALA A 99 14.03 -8.04 3.48
CA ALA A 99 14.68 -8.23 2.18
C ALA A 99 15.44 -9.58 2.11
N LEU A 100 16.05 -9.98 3.22
CA LEU A 100 16.73 -11.27 3.35
C LEU A 100 15.77 -12.47 3.34
N SER A 101 14.49 -12.27 3.66
CA SER A 101 13.47 -13.33 3.70
C SER A 101 13.29 -14.04 2.36
N TYR A 102 13.51 -13.35 1.25
CA TYR A 102 13.39 -13.89 -0.12
C TYR A 102 14.74 -14.38 -0.69
N THR A 103 15.81 -14.28 0.09
CA THR A 103 17.18 -14.69 -0.29
C THR A 103 17.51 -16.06 0.33
N ALA A 104 18.63 -16.67 -0.07
CA ALA A 104 19.09 -18.02 0.32
C ALA A 104 19.10 -18.32 1.84
N LEU A 105 19.06 -17.31 2.71
CA LEU A 105 18.97 -17.49 4.16
C LEU A 105 17.58 -17.95 4.65
N ARG A 106 16.52 -17.89 3.81
CA ARG A 106 15.13 -18.30 4.13
C ARG A 106 14.76 -17.92 5.56
N VAL A 107 14.83 -16.63 5.87
CA VAL A 107 14.41 -16.11 7.18
C VAL A 107 12.88 -16.17 7.23
N GLU A 108 12.39 -17.37 7.54
CA GLU A 108 10.98 -17.70 7.67
C GLU A 108 10.63 -17.74 9.15
N LEU A 109 9.49 -17.14 9.51
CA LEU A 109 8.93 -17.24 10.84
C LEU A 109 7.60 -17.98 10.70
N PHE A 110 7.44 -19.13 11.34
CA PHE A 110 6.27 -20.02 11.18
C PHE A 110 6.03 -20.54 9.75
N GLY A 111 7.08 -20.63 8.91
CA GLY A 111 6.98 -21.13 7.54
C GLY A 111 6.45 -20.11 6.51
N VAL A 112 6.28 -18.85 6.92
CA VAL A 112 5.97 -17.73 6.02
C VAL A 112 7.17 -16.77 5.93
N PRO A 113 7.44 -16.19 4.75
CA PRO A 113 8.42 -15.14 4.60
C PRO A 113 8.14 -13.97 5.56
N LEU A 114 9.18 -13.48 6.25
CA LEU A 114 9.05 -12.39 7.20
C LEU A 114 8.46 -11.11 6.57
N LEU A 115 8.74 -10.88 5.29
CA LEU A 115 8.16 -9.75 4.56
C LEU A 115 6.64 -9.91 4.41
N ASP A 116 6.16 -11.11 4.10
CA ASP A 116 4.73 -11.38 3.91
C ASP A 116 3.99 -11.29 5.25
N LEU A 117 4.62 -11.78 6.33
CA LEU A 117 4.08 -11.61 7.68
C LEU A 117 3.97 -10.13 8.06
N LYS A 118 4.99 -9.33 7.77
CA LYS A 118 4.96 -7.89 8.03
C LYS A 118 3.93 -7.18 7.16
N ASP A 119 3.80 -7.55 5.90
CA ASP A 119 2.78 -6.98 5.01
C ASP A 119 1.36 -7.34 5.47
N PHE A 120 1.14 -8.57 5.92
CA PHE A 120 -0.14 -8.97 6.51
C PHE A 120 -0.48 -8.17 7.78
N VAL A 121 0.49 -8.07 8.71
CA VAL A 121 0.27 -7.37 9.99
C VAL A 121 0.10 -5.87 9.79
N PHE A 122 0.99 -5.20 9.04
CA PHE A 122 0.99 -3.75 8.92
C PHE A 122 0.21 -3.24 7.70
N GLY A 123 0.38 -3.87 6.54
CA GLY A 123 -0.26 -3.47 5.28
C GLY A 123 -1.71 -3.89 5.16
N THR A 124 -2.08 -5.05 5.71
CA THR A 124 -3.47 -5.55 5.66
C THR A 124 -4.24 -5.20 6.94
N ILE A 125 -3.84 -5.76 8.09
CA ILE A 125 -4.58 -5.56 9.35
C ILE A 125 -4.38 -4.12 9.86
N GLY A 126 -3.13 -3.66 9.90
CA GLY A 126 -2.77 -2.34 10.42
C GLY A 126 -3.50 -1.21 9.71
N MET A 127 -3.58 -1.26 8.38
CA MET A 127 -4.30 -0.26 7.57
C MET A 127 -5.81 -0.24 7.86
N VAL A 128 -6.46 -1.41 7.98
CA VAL A 128 -7.89 -1.48 8.30
C VAL A 128 -8.17 -0.96 9.71
N VAL A 129 -7.34 -1.33 10.69
CA VAL A 129 -7.47 -0.87 12.07
C VAL A 129 -7.23 0.65 12.16
N ALA A 130 -6.18 1.17 11.51
CA ALA A 130 -5.91 2.60 11.48
C ALA A 130 -7.07 3.38 10.84
N GLY A 131 -7.60 2.88 9.71
CA GLY A 131 -8.78 3.47 9.07
C GLY A 131 -10.00 3.45 9.97
N LEU A 132 -10.22 2.37 10.73
CA LEU A 132 -11.34 2.25 11.65
C LEU A 132 -11.22 3.26 12.79
N VAL A 133 -10.03 3.37 13.41
CA VAL A 133 -9.75 4.37 14.46
C VAL A 133 -9.99 5.79 13.93
N VAL A 134 -9.43 6.13 12.77
CA VAL A 134 -9.60 7.46 12.16
C VAL A 134 -11.07 7.74 11.86
N SER A 135 -11.81 6.77 11.29
CA SER A 135 -13.23 6.95 10.97
C SER A 135 -14.11 7.15 12.22
N VAL A 136 -13.83 6.41 13.30
CA VAL A 136 -14.56 6.53 14.57
C VAL A 136 -14.21 7.86 15.25
N CYS A 137 -12.92 8.22 15.32
CA CYS A 137 -12.48 9.51 15.85
C CYS A 137 -13.10 10.68 15.09
N ALA A 138 -13.05 10.67 13.76
CA ALA A 138 -13.62 11.71 12.91
C ALA A 138 -15.17 11.77 13.01
N GLY A 139 -15.84 10.62 13.11
CA GLY A 139 -17.31 10.56 13.14
C GLY A 139 -17.94 10.90 14.50
N TRP A 140 -17.22 10.65 15.60
CA TRP A 140 -17.77 10.72 16.96
C TRP A 140 -17.07 11.72 17.89
N PHE A 141 -15.77 11.97 17.71
CA PHE A 141 -15.02 12.88 18.60
C PHE A 141 -14.80 14.26 18.00
N VAL A 142 -14.76 14.39 16.67
CA VAL A 142 -14.57 15.68 15.99
C VAL A 142 -15.92 16.36 15.78
N GLU A 143 -15.99 17.67 16.08
CA GLU A 143 -17.19 18.44 15.81
C GLU A 143 -17.50 18.44 14.30
N PRO A 144 -18.72 18.07 13.89
CA PRO A 144 -19.05 17.97 12.48
C PRO A 144 -18.89 19.29 11.73
N ARG A 145 -18.95 20.43 12.43
CA ARG A 145 -18.80 21.77 11.84
C ARG A 145 -17.39 22.00 11.28
N MET A 146 -16.34 21.57 11.99
CA MET A 146 -14.95 21.68 11.50
C MET A 146 -14.76 20.91 10.18
N ILE A 147 -15.29 19.69 10.10
CA ILE A 147 -15.20 18.85 8.89
C ILE A 147 -15.99 19.47 7.73
N LEU A 148 -17.16 20.04 8.01
CA LEU A 148 -18.00 20.66 6.98
C LEU A 148 -17.46 21.97 6.43
N GLU A 149 -16.76 22.74 7.27
CA GLU A 149 -16.16 24.01 6.88
C GLU A 149 -14.98 23.79 5.93
N GLU A 150 -14.18 22.74 6.12
CA GLU A 150 -13.09 22.39 5.20
C GLU A 150 -13.58 21.85 3.84
N ILE A 151 -14.66 21.07 3.83
CA ILE A 151 -15.18 20.48 2.58
C ILE A 151 -15.95 21.51 1.74
N GLY A 152 -16.63 22.45 2.41
CA GLY A 152 -17.56 23.36 1.76
C GLY A 152 -18.78 22.65 1.13
N GLY A 153 -19.74 23.42 0.61
CA GLY A 153 -20.86 22.89 -0.18
C GLY A 153 -22.24 22.89 0.49
N GLY A 154 -23.24 22.35 -0.22
CA GLY A 154 -24.65 22.43 0.16
C GLY A 154 -25.05 21.52 1.33
N ARG A 155 -26.00 21.97 2.16
CA ARG A 155 -26.47 21.34 3.41
C ARG A 155 -27.01 19.90 3.28
N ARG A 156 -27.29 19.42 2.06
CA ARG A 156 -27.61 18.00 1.76
C ARG A 156 -26.35 17.16 1.54
N TRP A 157 -25.41 17.62 0.74
CA TRP A 157 -24.11 16.97 0.48
C TRP A 157 -23.29 16.82 1.75
N GLN A 158 -23.28 17.86 2.57
CA GLN A 158 -22.65 17.88 3.88
C GLN A 158 -23.21 16.80 4.84
N ARG A 159 -24.53 16.59 4.85
CA ARG A 159 -25.17 15.53 5.65
C ARG A 159 -24.87 14.14 5.12
N LEU A 160 -24.92 13.94 3.80
CA LEU A 160 -24.55 12.67 3.16
C LEU A 160 -23.10 12.29 3.47
N PHE A 161 -22.17 13.24 3.36
CA PHE A 161 -20.77 13.02 3.67
C PHE A 161 -20.55 12.59 5.13
N MET A 162 -21.16 13.27 6.09
CA MET A 162 -21.10 12.84 7.49
C MET A 162 -21.67 11.44 7.71
N LEU A 163 -22.77 11.08 7.04
CA LEU A 163 -23.39 9.77 7.17
C LEU A 163 -22.48 8.68 6.62
N ILE A 164 -21.78 8.97 5.52
CA ILE A 164 -20.76 8.07 4.95
C ILE A 164 -19.59 7.89 5.94
N VAL A 165 -19.03 8.98 6.47
CA VAL A 165 -17.89 8.93 7.40
C VAL A 165 -18.25 8.25 8.71
N ARG A 166 -19.44 8.51 9.25
CA ARG A 166 -19.86 8.04 10.57
C ARG A 166 -20.44 6.62 10.56
N VAL A 167 -21.05 6.20 9.47
CA VAL A 167 -21.77 4.91 9.40
C VAL A 167 -21.20 4.01 8.30
N PHE A 168 -21.11 4.50 7.06
CA PHE A 168 -20.74 3.62 5.94
C PHE A 168 -19.29 3.12 6.02
N ILE A 169 -18.32 4.03 6.18
CA ILE A 169 -16.89 3.71 6.26
C ILE A 169 -16.57 2.74 7.42
N PRO A 170 -16.96 3.02 8.68
CA PRO A 170 -16.65 2.11 9.78
C PRO A 170 -17.34 0.76 9.64
N VAL A 171 -18.57 0.71 9.13
CA VAL A 171 -19.28 -0.57 8.89
C VAL A 171 -18.55 -1.41 7.84
N VAL A 172 -18.12 -0.82 6.73
CA VAL A 172 -17.37 -1.53 5.69
C VAL A 172 -16.01 -2.01 6.20
N LEU A 173 -15.27 -1.18 6.94
CA LEU A 173 -13.98 -1.56 7.51
C LEU A 173 -14.12 -2.65 8.57
N PHE A 174 -15.15 -2.58 9.41
CA PHE A 174 -15.44 -3.61 10.41
C PHE A 174 -15.87 -4.92 9.74
N ALA A 175 -16.72 -4.86 8.71
CA ALA A 175 -17.10 -6.04 7.94
C ALA A 175 -15.90 -6.67 7.23
N ASN A 176 -14.99 -5.86 6.68
CA ASN A 176 -13.75 -6.35 6.08
C ASN A 176 -12.88 -7.07 7.13
N LEU A 177 -12.68 -6.45 8.30
CA LEU A 177 -11.93 -7.05 9.40
C LEU A 177 -12.58 -8.36 9.88
N ALA A 178 -13.90 -8.38 10.08
CA ALA A 178 -14.64 -9.56 10.51
C ALA A 178 -14.56 -10.69 9.47
N ALA A 179 -14.71 -10.38 8.17
CA ALA A 179 -14.54 -11.36 7.10
C ALA A 179 -13.12 -11.93 7.07
N ARG A 180 -12.10 -11.12 7.34
CA ARG A 180 -10.70 -11.56 7.39
C ARG A 180 -10.39 -12.42 8.61
N VAL A 181 -11.01 -12.14 9.76
CA VAL A 181 -10.84 -12.93 11.00
C VAL A 181 -11.65 -14.23 10.95
N LEU A 182 -12.88 -14.21 10.40
CA LEU A 182 -13.77 -15.38 10.32
C LEU A 182 -13.47 -16.29 9.13
N GLY A 183 -12.95 -15.73 8.04
CA GLY A 183 -12.45 -16.49 6.88
C GLY A 183 -11.00 -16.93 7.01
N GLY A 184 -10.35 -16.70 8.16
CA GLY A 184 -8.93 -16.93 8.38
C GLY A 184 -8.58 -18.40 8.63
N GLY A 185 -8.42 -19.14 7.53
CA GLY A 185 -7.56 -20.30 7.34
C GLY A 185 -6.96 -20.23 5.95
#